data_AF-A0A6H9L2N6-F1
#
_entry.id   AF-A0A6H9L2N6-F1
#
_cell.length_a   1.000
_cell.length_b   1.000
_cell.length_c   1.000
_cell.angle_alpha   90.00
_cell.angle_beta   90.00
_cell.angle_gamma   90.00
#
_symmetry.space_group_name_H-M   'P 1'
#
loop_
_entity.id
_entity.type
_entity.pdbx_description
1 polymer ?
#
loop_
_entity_poly.entity_id
_entity_poly.type
_entity_poly.pdbx_seq_one_letter_code
_entity_poly.pdbx_strand_id
1 'polypeptide(L)' 'MLHPVMPLLVRSELMIRDKLAEFERAKNADLARDAEGHLTFLASSQWCLEFEAEKWPDVVFHKISEHN' A
#
# COMPACT_ATOMS: atom_id res chain seq x y z
N MET A 1 -23.44 -3.76 3.16
CA MET A 1 -22.34 -3.66 4.13
C MET A 1 -21.17 -3.04 3.40
N LEU A 2 -20.87 -1.75 3.61
CA LEU A 2 -19.64 -1.17 3.09
C LEU A 2 -18.50 -1.74 3.94
N HIS A 3 -17.63 -2.53 3.34
CA HIS A 3 -16.36 -2.88 3.98
C HIS A 3 -15.54 -1.59 4.02
N PRO A 4 -15.02 -1.15 5.18
CA PRO A 4 -14.17 0.03 5.22
C PRO A 4 -12.94 -0.24 4.37
N VAL A 5 -12.73 0.61 3.36
CA VAL A 5 -11.45 0.69 2.64
C VAL A 5 -10.42 1.08 3.70
N MET A 6 -9.55 0.13 4.07
CA MET A 6 -8.49 0.39 5.03
C MET A 6 -7.31 0.97 4.24
N PRO A 7 -6.97 2.26 4.39
CA PRO A 7 -5.74 2.77 3.82
C PRO A 7 -4.57 2.03 4.47
N LEU A 8 -3.64 1.53 3.67
CA LEU A 8 -2.45 0.82 4.15
C LEU A 8 -1.24 1.66 3.74
N LEU A 9 -0.43 2.05 4.72
CA LEU A 9 0.72 2.91 4.44
C LEU A 9 1.83 2.06 3.81
N VAL A 10 2.26 2.43 2.61
CA VAL A 10 3.45 1.83 2.00
C VAL A 10 4.65 2.69 2.40
N ARG A 11 5.49 2.14 3.28
CA ARG A 11 6.73 2.80 3.68
C ARG A 11 7.78 2.53 2.60
N SER A 12 7.91 3.46 1.66
CA SER A 12 8.93 3.43 0.60
C SER A 12 10.37 3.51 1.12
N GLU A 13 10.57 3.92 2.38
CA GLU A 13 11.88 4.15 3.00
C GLU A 13 12.72 2.86 3.16
N LEU A 14 12.09 1.69 3.09
CA LEU A 14 12.77 0.39 3.20
C LEU A 14 12.93 -0.32 1.84
N MET A 15 12.50 0.28 0.74
CA MET A 15 12.39 -0.39 -0.56
C MET A 15 13.48 0.01 -1.56
N ILE A 16 13.89 -0.94 -2.44
CA ILE A 16 14.75 -0.66 -3.60
C ILE A 16 14.00 0.27 -4.58
N ARG A 17 14.62 1.39 -4.95
CA ARG A 17 14.01 2.45 -5.79
C ARG A 17 13.40 1.95 -7.10
N ASP A 18 14.01 0.93 -7.72
CA ASP A 18 13.54 0.37 -9.00
C ASP A 18 12.20 -0.37 -8.82
N LYS A 19 12.11 -1.19 -7.76
CA LYS A 19 10.91 -1.96 -7.42
C LYS A 19 9.77 -1.07 -6.95
N LEU A 20 10.09 0.01 -6.23
CA LEU A 20 9.10 1.02 -5.87
C LEU A 20 8.50 1.67 -7.12
N ALA A 21 9.33 2.06 -8.09
CA ALA A 21 8.85 2.66 -9.33
C ALA A 21 7.99 1.69 -10.16
N GLU A 22 8.33 0.40 -10.19
CA GLU A 22 7.49 -0.63 -10.82
C GLU A 22 6.14 -0.75 -10.13
N PHE A 23 6.14 -0.80 -8.80
CA PHE A 23 4.93 -0.88 -7.99
C PHE A 23 4.06 0.38 -8.17
N GLU A 24 4.66 1.57 -8.10
CA GLU A 24 4.01 2.86 -8.32
C GLU A 24 3.31 2.92 -9.68
N ARG A 25 3.96 2.40 -10.73
CA ARG A 25 3.40 2.36 -12.08
C ARG A 25 2.30 1.32 -12.23
N ALA A 26 2.44 0.16 -11.59
CA ALA A 26 1.46 -0.91 -11.66
C ALA A 26 0.20 -0.61 -10.82
N LYS A 27 0.36 0.18 -9.76
CA LYS A 27 -0.68 0.47 -8.76
C LYS A 27 -1.01 1.94 -8.64
N ASN A 28 -0.68 2.74 -9.65
CA ASN A 28 -0.94 4.18 -9.65
C ASN A 28 -2.42 4.54 -9.42
N ALA A 29 -3.34 3.64 -9.79
CA ALA A 29 -4.78 3.82 -9.60
C ALA A 29 -5.23 3.58 -8.15
N ASP A 30 -4.52 2.71 -7.43
CA ASP A 30 -4.79 2.31 -6.04
C ASP A 30 -3.84 3.03 -5.05
N LEU A 31 -2.90 3.84 -5.55
CA LEU A 31 -1.96 4.61 -4.76
C LEU A 31 -2.41 6.06 -4.61
N ALA A 32 -2.42 6.53 -3.37
CA ALA A 32 -2.67 7.91 -3.01
C ALA A 32 -1.46 8.49 -2.26
N ARG A 33 -1.31 9.81 -2.32
CA ARG A 33 -0.39 10.53 -1.44
C ARG A 33 -1.19 11.13 -0.29
N ASP A 34 -0.75 10.85 0.94
CA ASP A 34 -1.34 11.48 2.12
C ASP A 34 -0.91 12.95 2.24
N ALA A 35 -1.48 13.70 3.18
CA ALA A 35 -1.22 15.14 3.39
C ALA A 35 0.26 15.43 3.70
N GLU A 36 0.98 14.44 4.26
CA GLU A 36 2.41 14.51 4.55
C GLU A 36 3.30 14.13 3.34
N GLY A 37 2.71 13.78 2.20
CA GLY A 37 3.44 13.36 1.00
C GLY A 37 3.87 11.88 1.00
N HIS A 38 3.45 11.11 2.00
CA HIS A 38 3.69 9.67 2.09
C HIS A 38 2.84 8.89 1.07
N LEU A 39 3.42 7.81 0.54
CA LEU A 39 2.74 6.94 -0.42
C LEU A 39 1.83 5.94 0.35
N THR A 40 0.54 5.97 0.07
CA THR A 40 -0.48 5.15 0.73
C THR A 40 -1.16 4.27 -0.29
N PHE A 41 -1.16 2.97 -0.04
CA PHE A 41 -1.88 2.00 -0.85
C PHE A 41 -3.30 1.79 -0.33
N LEU A 42 -4.28 2.10 -1.16
CA LEU A 42 -5.70 2.01 -0.83
C LEU A 42 -6.24 0.64 -1.25
N ALA A 43 -5.92 -0.39 -0.47
CA ALA A 43 -6.45 -1.72 -0.77
C ALA A 43 -7.97 -1.74 -0.55
N SER A 44 -8.69 -2.26 -1.55
CA SER A 44 -10.15 -2.44 -1.47
C SER A 44 -10.59 -3.39 -0.33
N SER A 45 -9.71 -4.30 0.10
CA SER A 45 -9.94 -5.26 1.19
C SER A 45 -8.63 -5.90 1.63
N GLN A 46 -8.63 -6.49 2.83
CA GLN A 46 -7.48 -7.21 3.38
C GLN A 46 -6.98 -8.34 2.47
N TRP A 47 -7.89 -9.05 1.81
CA TRP A 47 -7.52 -10.10 0.85
C TRP A 47 -6.73 -9.56 -0.35
N CYS A 48 -7.09 -8.39 -0.88
CA CYS A 48 -6.29 -7.75 -1.95
C CYS A 48 -4.88 -7.42 -1.45
N LEU A 49 -4.77 -6.91 -0.23
CA LEU A 49 -3.47 -6.62 0.37
C LEU A 49 -2.60 -7.87 0.47
N GLU A 50 -3.14 -8.96 1.00
CA GLU A 50 -2.39 -10.23 1.14
C GLU A 50 -1.96 -10.76 -0.22
N PHE A 51 -2.85 -10.75 -1.21
CA PHE A 51 -2.55 -11.15 -2.59
C PHE A 51 -1.45 -10.28 -3.23
N GLU A 52 -1.44 -8.98 -2.94
CA GLU A 52 -0.44 -8.05 -3.44
C GLU A 52 0.89 -8.17 -2.70
N ALA A 53 0.88 -8.43 -1.40
CA ALA A 53 2.06 -8.73 -0.62
C ALA A 53 2.72 -10.03 -1.10
N GLU A 54 1.93 -11.05 -1.48
CA GLU A 54 2.45 -12.27 -2.11
C GLU A 54 3.05 -12.00 -3.50
N LYS A 55 2.41 -11.14 -4.30
CA LYS A 55 2.93 -10.74 -5.63
C LYS A 55 4.18 -9.88 -5.54
N TRP A 56 4.28 -9.06 -4.50
CA TRP A 56 5.35 -8.09 -4.31
C TRP A 56 6.04 -8.30 -2.96
N PRO A 57 6.81 -9.40 -2.80
CA PRO A 57 7.49 -9.70 -1.54
C PRO A 57 8.56 -8.67 -1.18
N ASP A 58 8.98 -7.85 -2.14
CA ASP A 58 9.92 -6.73 -1.96
C ASP A 58 9.22 -5.47 -1.42
N VAL A 59 7.89 -5.38 -1.55
CA VAL A 59 7.09 -4.26 -1.05
C VAL A 59 6.66 -4.56 0.37
N VAL A 60 7.10 -3.72 1.32
CA VAL A 60 6.68 -3.83 2.71
C VAL A 60 5.41 -2.99 2.93
N PHE A 61 4.29 -3.67 3.13
CA PHE A 61 3.02 -3.05 3.47
C PHE A 61 2.91 -2.88 4.99
N HIS A 62 2.82 -1.64 5.47
CA HIS A 62 2.57 -1.36 6.88
C HIS A 62 1.08 -1.12 7.11
N LYS A 63 0.48 -1.97 7.94
CA LYS A 63 -0.89 -1.73 8.42
C LYS A 63 -0.89 -0.51 9.33
N ILE A 64 -1.53 0.57 8.90
CA ILE A 64 -1.97 1.61 9.84
C ILE A 64 -3.18 1.05 10.57
N SER A 65 -2.91 0.36 11.66
CA SER A 65 -3.95 -0.05 12.57
C SER A 65 -4.31 1.20 13.37
N GLU A 66 -5.48 1.78 13.11
CA GLU A 66 -6.14 2.63 14.09
C GLU A 66 -6.44 1.73 15.30
N HIS A 67 -5.55 1.75 16.30
CA HIS A 67 -5.81 1.09 17.57
C HIS A 67 -6.18 2.16 18.60
N ASN A 68 -7.49 2.22 18.83
CA ASN A 68 -8.25 2.87 19.90
C ASN A 68 -8.80 4.29 19.67
#